data_AF-A0A2Z4UX61-F1
#
_entry.id   AF-A0A2Z4UX61-F1
#
_cell.length_a   1.000
_cell.length_b   1.000
_cell.length_c   1.000
_cell.angle_alpha   90.00
_cell.angle_beta   90.00
_cell.angle_gamma   90.00
#
_symmetry.space_group_name_H-M   'P 1'
#
loop_
_entity.id
_entity.type
_entity.pdbx_description
1 polymer ?
#
loop_
_entity_poly.entity_id
_entity_poly.type
_entity_poly.pdbx_seq_one_letter_code
_entity_poly.pdbx_strand_id
1 'polypeptide(L)'
;MKSFQPVTSVAVMAAVLGGATLFGASAPVSAAPLATCRDVVARTKGDLSNAGAPTNANDWQAVRAAAQRFLNSHPWGSPGTQALQRDVNELGELCAP
;
A
#
# COMPACT_ATOMS: atom_id res chain seq x y z
N MET A 1 -15.85 30.07 5.27
CA MET A 1 -15.18 29.95 6.57
C MET A 1 -16.09 29.16 7.49
N LYS A 2 -15.79 27.88 7.77
CA LYS A 2 -16.67 26.98 8.52
C LYS A 2 -15.87 26.25 9.59
N SER A 3 -15.86 26.91 10.75
CA SER A 3 -15.91 26.40 12.13
C SER A 3 -15.11 25.15 12.50
N PHE A 4 -14.02 25.40 13.23
CA PHE A 4 -13.53 24.55 14.31
C PHE A 4 -14.54 24.53 15.47
N GLN A 5 -14.79 23.35 16.04
CA GLN A 5 -15.03 23.24 17.49
C GLN A 5 -14.25 22.06 18.07
N PRO A 6 -13.49 22.28 19.16
CA PRO A 6 -12.92 21.23 19.98
C PRO A 6 -13.96 20.76 20.99
N VAL A 7 -14.08 19.44 21.18
CA VAL A 7 -14.85 18.88 22.30
C VAL A 7 -13.89 18.22 23.26
N THR A 8 -13.67 18.94 24.34
CA THR A 8 -13.08 18.53 25.61
C THR A 8 -13.98 17.52 26.33
N SER A 9 -13.38 16.86 27.33
CA SER A 9 -14.00 16.05 28.41
C SER A 9 -14.04 14.55 28.08
N VAL A 10 -13.58 13.61 28.90
CA VAL A 10 -13.39 13.55 30.36
C VAL A 10 -12.28 12.53 30.63
N ALA A 11 -11.35 12.85 31.53
CA ALA A 11 -10.46 11.86 32.12
C ALA A 11 -11.26 10.96 33.08
N VAL A 12 -11.28 9.66 32.84
CA VAL A 12 -11.68 8.66 33.84
C VAL A 12 -10.48 7.77 34.09
N MET A 13 -9.79 8.04 35.21
CA MET A 13 -8.89 7.07 35.84
C MET A 13 -9.75 5.95 36.42
N ALA A 14 -9.56 4.73 35.94
CA ALA A 14 -9.97 3.52 36.62
C ALA A 14 -8.73 2.64 36.81
N ALA A 15 -8.08 2.81 37.96
CA ALA A 15 -7.12 1.84 38.46
C ALA A 15 -7.89 0.59 38.88
N VAL A 16 -7.69 -0.52 38.16
CA VAL A 16 -8.14 -1.84 38.59
C VAL A 16 -6.90 -2.72 38.74
N LEU A 17 -6.49 -2.89 39.99
CA LEU A 17 -5.64 -3.99 40.40
C LEU A 17 -6.45 -5.28 40.37
N GLY A 18 -5.94 -6.31 39.69
CA GLY A 18 -6.32 -7.69 39.93
C GLY A 18 -6.75 -8.46 38.69
N GLY A 19 -6.03 -9.54 38.40
CA GLY A 19 -6.51 -10.63 37.55
C GLY A 19 -5.63 -10.92 36.35
N ALA A 20 -4.55 -11.68 36.56
CA ALA A 20 -3.84 -12.35 35.49
C ALA A 20 -4.70 -13.51 34.95
N THR A 21 -5.46 -13.25 33.89
CA THR A 21 -5.91 -14.28 32.94
C THR A 21 -5.69 -13.73 31.54
N LEU A 22 -4.59 -14.20 30.93
CA LEU A 22 -4.15 -13.91 29.57
C LEU A 22 -5.12 -14.56 28.56
N PHE A 23 -6.30 -13.98 28.37
CA PHE A 23 -7.07 -14.21 27.15
C PHE A 23 -6.63 -13.16 26.15
N GLY A 24 -5.71 -13.57 25.28
CA GLY A 24 -5.10 -12.75 24.26
C GLY A 24 -6.16 -12.03 23.44
N ALA A 25 -6.27 -10.73 23.66
CA ALA A 25 -6.77 -9.83 22.66
C ALA A 25 -5.86 -10.02 21.44
N SER A 26 -6.34 -10.72 20.43
CA SER A 26 -5.78 -10.63 19.09
C SER A 26 -5.99 -9.19 18.64
N ALA A 27 -5.04 -8.32 19.00
CA ALA A 27 -4.88 -7.05 18.33
C ALA A 27 -4.82 -7.39 16.83
N PRO A 28 -5.64 -6.75 15.97
CA PRO A 28 -5.49 -6.94 14.54
C PRO A 28 -4.08 -6.49 14.23
N VAL A 29 -3.19 -7.47 14.01
CA VAL A 29 -1.88 -7.24 13.44
C VAL A 29 -2.16 -6.41 12.20
N SER A 30 -1.58 -5.23 12.11
CA SER A 30 -1.74 -4.33 10.97
C SER A 30 -1.30 -5.08 9.70
N ALA A 31 -2.23 -5.81 9.09
CA ALA A 31 -2.09 -6.54 7.84
C ALA A 31 -2.21 -5.60 6.62
N ALA A 32 -2.36 -4.29 6.90
CA ALA A 32 -2.50 -3.23 5.92
C ALA A 32 -1.38 -3.18 4.85
N PRO A 33 -0.07 -3.39 5.14
CA PRO A 33 0.97 -3.20 4.12
C PRO A 33 0.99 -4.33 3.08
N LEU A 34 0.69 -5.57 3.47
CA LEU A 34 0.68 -6.70 2.55
C LEU A 34 -0.56 -6.74 1.65
N ALA A 35 -1.74 -6.39 2.17
CA ALA A 35 -2.96 -6.28 1.37
C ALA A 35 -2.79 -5.19 0.30
N THR A 36 -2.29 -4.01 0.69
CA THR A 36 -2.03 -2.91 -0.24
C THR A 36 -0.93 -3.24 -1.25
N CYS A 37 0.14 -3.93 -0.84
CA CYS A 37 1.16 -4.40 -1.79
C CYS A 37 0.57 -5.29 -2.89
N ARG A 38 -0.29 -6.27 -2.53
CA ARG A 38 -0.92 -7.15 -3.53
C ARG A 38 -1.83 -6.40 -4.49
N ASP A 39 -2.55 -5.38 -4.00
CA ASP A 39 -3.40 -4.54 -4.84
C ASP A 39 -2.58 -3.74 -5.85
N VAL A 40 -1.46 -3.15 -5.41
CA VAL A 40 -0.56 -2.42 -6.31
C VAL A 40 0.06 -3.37 -7.33
N VAL A 41 0.53 -4.56 -6.92
CA VAL A 41 1.04 -5.58 -7.87
C VAL A 41 0.00 -5.92 -8.93
N ALA A 42 -1.26 -6.15 -8.54
CA ALA A 42 -2.32 -6.47 -9.48
C ALA A 42 -2.60 -5.30 -10.44
N ARG A 43 -2.66 -4.08 -9.92
CA ARG A 43 -2.86 -2.86 -10.73
C ARG A 43 -1.73 -2.65 -11.73
N THR A 44 -0.48 -2.73 -11.28
CA THR A 44 0.70 -2.55 -12.15
C THR A 44 0.76 -3.61 -13.26
N LYS A 45 0.37 -4.87 -12.95
CA LYS A 45 0.25 -5.92 -13.97
C LYS A 45 -0.84 -5.59 -15.00
N GLY A 46 -1.97 -5.05 -14.54
CA GLY A 46 -3.04 -4.56 -15.42
C GLY A 46 -2.56 -3.46 -16.35
N ASP A 47 -1.87 -2.45 -15.80
CA ASP A 47 -1.34 -1.32 -16.57
C ASP A 47 -0.29 -1.76 -17.59
N LEU A 48 0.61 -2.68 -17.22
CA LEU A 48 1.56 -3.31 -18.13
C LEU A 48 0.86 -4.06 -19.27
N SER A 49 -0.18 -4.83 -18.96
CA SER A 49 -0.96 -5.55 -19.98
C SER A 49 -1.66 -4.59 -20.94
N ASN A 50 -2.27 -3.53 -20.42
CA ASN A 50 -2.94 -2.49 -21.22
C ASN A 50 -1.96 -1.73 -22.10
N ALA A 51 -0.71 -1.57 -21.64
CA ALA A 51 0.36 -0.95 -22.39
C ALA A 51 1.02 -1.89 -23.43
N GLY A 52 0.55 -3.13 -23.58
CA GLY A 52 1.06 -4.11 -24.54
C GLY A 52 2.33 -4.84 -24.07
N ALA A 53 2.67 -4.76 -22.79
CA ALA A 53 3.82 -5.40 -22.17
C ALA A 53 3.42 -6.30 -20.98
N PRO A 54 2.51 -7.28 -21.17
CA PRO A 54 2.06 -8.13 -20.08
C PRO A 54 3.22 -8.90 -19.43
N THR A 55 3.12 -9.12 -18.12
CA THR A 55 4.11 -9.88 -17.36
C THR A 55 3.48 -11.05 -16.61
N ASN A 56 4.20 -12.18 -16.58
CA ASN A 56 3.82 -13.37 -15.82
C ASN A 56 4.39 -13.35 -14.39
N ALA A 57 5.09 -12.28 -14.00
CA ALA A 57 5.64 -12.10 -12.66
C ALA A 57 4.53 -12.06 -11.59
N ASN A 58 4.80 -12.65 -10.43
CA ASN A 58 3.87 -12.69 -9.30
C ASN A 58 4.45 -12.04 -8.03
N ASP A 59 5.78 -11.92 -7.96
CA ASP A 59 6.48 -11.16 -6.95
C ASP A 59 6.55 -9.68 -7.33
N TRP A 60 6.47 -8.81 -6.31
CA TRP A 60 6.43 -7.36 -6.52
C TRP A 60 7.72 -6.83 -7.15
N GLN A 61 8.87 -7.47 -6.88
CA GLN A 61 10.18 -7.07 -7.38
C GLN A 61 10.27 -7.25 -8.90
N ALA A 62 9.86 -8.40 -9.42
CA ALA A 62 9.85 -8.68 -10.85
C ALA A 62 8.77 -7.86 -11.58
N VAL A 63 7.61 -7.61 -10.96
CA VAL A 63 6.59 -6.70 -11.54
C VAL A 63 7.13 -5.27 -11.63
N ARG A 64 7.78 -4.78 -10.57
CA ARG A 64 8.44 -3.47 -10.58
C ARG A 64 9.53 -3.40 -11.65
N ALA A 65 10.37 -4.44 -11.77
CA ALA A 65 11.42 -4.49 -12.78
C ALA A 65 10.84 -4.50 -14.21
N ALA A 66 9.73 -5.21 -14.45
CA ALA A 66 9.05 -5.20 -15.74
C ALA A 66 8.49 -3.81 -16.08
N ALA A 67 7.85 -3.15 -15.11
CA ALA A 67 7.37 -1.77 -15.26
C ALA A 67 8.53 -0.80 -15.54
N GLN A 68 9.64 -0.89 -14.80
CA GLN A 68 10.83 -0.06 -15.04
C GLN A 68 11.43 -0.29 -16.43
N ARG A 69 11.52 -1.54 -16.90
CA ARG A 69 11.97 -1.85 -18.26
C ARG A 69 11.06 -1.20 -19.30
N PHE A 70 9.74 -1.32 -19.13
CA PHE A 70 8.78 -0.69 -20.03
C PHE A 70 8.96 0.84 -20.09
N LEU A 71 9.10 1.49 -18.93
CA LEU A 71 9.31 2.94 -18.83
C LEU A 71 10.61 3.39 -19.49
N ASN A 72 11.70 2.64 -19.29
CA ASN A 72 12.99 2.94 -19.91
C ASN A 72 12.93 2.84 -21.44
N SER A 73 12.13 1.92 -21.99
CA SER A 73 11.90 1.80 -23.43
C SER A 73 10.90 2.81 -23.99
N HIS A 74 10.09 3.47 -23.14
CA HIS A 74 9.04 4.42 -23.53
C HIS A 74 9.09 5.72 -22.71
N PRO A 75 10.14 6.56 -22.86
CA PRO A 75 10.33 7.74 -22.02
C PRO A 75 9.41 8.92 -22.37
N TRP A 76 8.42 8.74 -23.24
CA TRP A 76 7.68 9.84 -23.88
C TRP A 76 6.54 10.41 -23.01
N GLY A 77 6.43 9.97 -21.75
CA GLY A 77 5.59 10.62 -20.74
C GLY A 77 4.07 10.51 -21.00
N SER A 78 3.61 9.47 -21.68
CA SER A 78 2.18 9.20 -21.85
C SER A 78 1.47 8.97 -20.50
N PRO A 79 0.15 9.17 -20.41
CA PRO A 79 -0.61 8.91 -19.18
C PRO A 79 -0.38 7.50 -18.60
N GLY A 80 -0.25 6.48 -19.46
CA GLY A 80 0.06 5.12 -19.04
C GLY A 80 1.46 4.97 -18.43
N THR A 81 2.47 5.63 -19.01
CA THR A 81 3.83 5.64 -18.42
C THR A 81 3.90 6.41 -17.11
N GLN A 82 3.11 7.48 -16.95
CA GLN A 82 3.02 8.21 -15.68
C GLN A 82 2.36 7.36 -14.58
N ALA A 83 1.29 6.64 -14.92
CA ALA A 83 0.65 5.68 -14.00
C ALA A 83 1.62 4.58 -13.59
N LEU A 84 2.32 3.97 -14.56
CA LEU A 84 3.34 2.95 -14.29
C LEU A 84 4.50 3.49 -13.43
N GLN A 85 4.92 4.74 -13.63
CA GLN A 85 5.96 5.36 -12.81
C GLN A 85 5.52 5.53 -11.35
N ARG A 86 4.27 5.97 -11.12
CA ARG A 86 3.69 6.04 -9.77
C ARG A 86 3.63 4.64 -9.15
N ASP A 87 3.14 3.67 -9.89
CA ASP A 87 3.02 2.28 -9.47
C ASP A 87 4.37 1.66 -9.07
N VAL A 88 5.44 1.93 -9.83
CA VAL A 88 6.80 1.51 -9.48
C VAL A 88 7.27 2.07 -8.12
N ASN A 89 6.93 3.33 -7.83
CA ASN A 89 7.28 3.96 -6.56
C ASN A 89 6.47 3.35 -5.42
N GLU A 90 5.14 3.20 -5.60
CA GLU A 90 4.25 2.58 -4.61
C GLU A 90 4.65 1.13 -4.30
N LEU A 91 5.07 0.35 -5.31
CA LEU A 91 5.61 -1.00 -5.09
C LEU A 91 6.85 -0.96 -4.19
N GLY A 92 7.74 0.04 -4.35
CA GLY A 92 8.91 0.19 -3.49
C GLY A 92 8.54 0.55 -2.05
N GLU A 93 7.59 1.47 -1.86
CA GLU A 93 7.21 1.97 -0.54
C GLU A 93 6.34 0.99 0.24
N LEU A 94 5.43 0.28 -0.43
CA LEU A 94 4.42 -0.56 0.22
C LEU A 94 4.82 -2.04 0.29
N CYS A 95 5.67 -2.52 -0.64
CA CYS A 95 6.07 -3.92 -0.68
C CYS A 95 7.46 -4.22 -0.12
N ALA A 96 8.27 -3.20 0.17
CA ALA A 96 9.62 -3.36 0.74
C ALA A 96 9.75 -2.66 2.11
N PRO A 97 9.03 -3.12 3.16
CA PRO A 97 9.16 -2.58 4.51
C PRO A 97 10.52 -2.91 5.15
#